data_AF-A0A7W4FZ49-F1
#
_entry.id   AF-A0A7W4FZ49-F1
#
_cell.length_a   1.000
_cell.length_b   1.000
_cell.length_c   1.000
_cell.angle_alpha   90.00
_cell.angle_beta   90.00
_cell.angle_gamma   90.00
#
_symmetry.space_group_name_H-M   'P 1'
#
loop_
_entity.id
_entity.type
_entity.pdbx_description
1 polymer ?
#
loop_
_entity_poly.entity_id
_entity_poly.type
_entity_poly.pdbx_seq_one_letter_code
_entity_poly.pdbx_strand_id
1 'polypeptide(L)' 'SCFSTASELNLVDQAKRTYRYLPTLSGVITDIGTYQRQGNEDDLDPQLACLVEGRGRVFIYHGGFVAFVDDEQTFITRID' A
#
# COMPACT_ATOMS: atom_id res chain seq x y z
N SER A 1 -17.19 1.06 6.44
CA SER A 1 -16.13 1.05 5.41
C SER A 1 -14.79 0.89 6.12
N CYS A 2 -13.80 0.24 5.50
CA CYS A 2 -12.45 0.10 6.09
C CYS A 2 -11.65 1.42 6.05
N PHE A 3 -11.99 2.30 5.10
CA PHE A 3 -11.39 3.61 4.93
C PHE A 3 -12.45 4.70 4.99
N SER A 4 -12.10 5.84 5.58
CA SER A 4 -12.97 7.00 5.71
C SER A 4 -12.20 8.29 5.48
N THR A 5 -12.76 9.15 4.61
CA THR A 5 -12.30 10.52 4.38
C THR A 5 -12.68 11.48 5.51
N ALA A 6 -13.50 11.04 6.48
CA ALA A 6 -13.82 11.80 7.70
C ALA A 6 -12.92 11.41 8.89
N SER A 7 -12.04 10.42 8.74
CA SER A 7 -11.13 10.01 9.83
C SER A 7 -9.97 10.97 9.98
N GLU A 8 -9.53 11.23 11.21
CA GLU A 8 -8.30 11.99 11.49
C GLU A 8 -7.03 11.23 11.10
N LEU A 9 -7.10 9.90 10.93
CA LEU A 9 -5.95 9.07 10.54
C LEU A 9 -5.69 9.15 9.03
N ASN A 10 -4.43 9.23 8.61
CA ASN A 10 -4.06 9.11 7.19
C ASN A 10 -4.38 7.70 6.63
N LEU A 11 -4.25 7.53 5.32
CA LEU A 11 -4.58 6.27 4.64
C LEU A 11 -3.76 5.10 5.20
N VAL A 12 -2.46 5.31 5.40
CA VAL A 12 -1.54 4.28 5.88
C VAL A 12 -1.87 3.85 7.31
N ASP A 13 -2.21 4.78 8.19
CA ASP A 13 -2.56 4.51 9.58
C ASP A 13 -3.92 3.80 9.69
N GLN A 14 -4.88 4.17 8.84
CA GLN A 14 -6.13 3.41 8.71
C GLN A 14 -5.87 1.98 8.23
N ALA A 15 -4.98 1.80 7.24
CA ALA A 15 -4.60 0.49 6.73
C ALA A 15 -3.88 -0.34 7.79
N LYS A 16 -2.87 0.21 8.46
CA LYS A 16 -2.15 -0.43 9.57
C LYS A 16 -3.10 -0.81 10.71
N ARG A 17 -4.10 0.02 11.05
CA ARG A 17 -5.08 -0.29 12.09
C ARG A 17 -6.00 -1.44 11.68
N THR A 18 -6.42 -1.48 10.41
CA THR A 18 -7.32 -2.50 9.87
C THR A 18 -6.62 -3.85 9.69
N TYR A 19 -5.40 -3.81 9.15
CA TYR A 19 -4.66 -4.98 8.71
C TYR A 19 -3.46 -5.32 9.60
N ARG A 20 -3.36 -4.76 10.81
CA ARG A 20 -2.20 -4.90 11.71
C ARG A 20 -1.72 -6.33 11.96
N TYR A 21 -2.60 -7.30 11.73
CA TYR A 21 -2.32 -8.74 11.86
C TYR A 21 -1.57 -9.32 10.65
N LEU A 22 -1.57 -8.62 9.51
CA LEU A 22 -0.88 -9.06 8.31
C LEU A 22 0.59 -8.65 8.35
N PRO A 23 1.51 -9.49 7.81
CA PRO A 23 2.91 -9.16 7.73
C PRO A 23 3.15 -7.88 6.94
N THR A 24 3.94 -6.96 7.52
CA THR A 24 4.52 -5.84 6.77
C THR A 24 5.67 -6.36 5.93
N LEU A 25 5.70 -6.01 4.65
CA LEU A 25 6.78 -6.38 3.74
C LEU A 25 7.79 -5.24 3.59
N SER A 26 9.06 -5.57 3.38
CA SER A 26 10.13 -4.59 3.18
C SER A 26 10.37 -4.35 1.70
N GLY A 27 10.52 -3.09 1.31
CA GLY A 27 10.89 -2.65 -0.03
C GLY A 27 10.42 -1.23 -0.30
N VAL A 28 10.59 -0.77 -1.53
CA VAL A 28 10.31 0.62 -1.95
C VAL A 28 9.20 0.60 -2.99
N ILE A 29 8.30 1.59 -2.94
CA ILE A 29 7.29 1.82 -3.96
C ILE A 29 7.69 3.06 -4.74
N THR A 30 7.81 2.93 -6.06
CA THR A 30 8.12 4.07 -6.93
C THR A 30 6.93 5.03 -7.02
N ASP A 31 7.14 6.20 -7.62
CA ASP A 31 6.09 7.18 -7.87
C ASP A 31 4.97 6.64 -8.77
N ILE A 32 5.28 5.72 -9.68
CA ILE A 32 4.31 5.03 -10.55
C ILE A 32 3.72 3.76 -9.91
N GLY A 33 4.15 3.39 -8.70
CA GLY A 33 3.59 2.27 -7.96
C GLY A 33 4.29 0.93 -8.19
N THR A 34 5.47 0.90 -8.80
CA THR A 34 6.26 -0.33 -8.93
C THR A 34 6.85 -0.69 -7.56
N TYR A 35 6.65 -1.92 -7.11
CA TYR A 35 7.23 -2.43 -5.86
C TYR A 35 8.58 -3.10 -6.11
N GLN A 36 9.61 -2.50 -5.53
CA GLN A 36 10.99 -2.98 -5.59
C GLN A 36 11.32 -3.67 -4.26
N ARG A 37 11.43 -5.00 -4.31
CA ARG A 37 11.78 -5.79 -3.12
C ARG A 37 13.28 -5.68 -2.85
N GLN A 38 13.65 -5.41 -1.59
CA GLN A 38 15.06 -5.43 -1.21
C GLN A 38 15.65 -6.84 -1.39
N GLY A 39 16.64 -6.96 -2.27
CA GLY A 39 17.44 -8.18 -2.44
C GLY A 39 16.91 -9.24 -3.41
N ASN A 40 15.93 -8.93 -4.25
CA ASN A 40 15.44 -9.82 -5.33
C ASN A 40 15.36 -9.06 -6.67
N GLU A 41 15.48 -9.77 -7.79
CA GLU A 41 15.68 -9.19 -9.13
C GLU A 41 14.39 -8.74 -9.85
N ASP A 42 13.21 -9.13 -9.36
CA ASP A 42 11.94 -8.83 -10.04
C ASP A 42 11.14 -7.74 -9.32
N ASP A 43 11.01 -6.61 -9.99
CA ASP A 43 10.07 -5.54 -9.65
C ASP A 43 8.64 -6.02 -9.91
N LEU A 44 7.70 -5.66 -9.01
CA LEU A 44 6.28 -5.95 -9.22
C LEU A 44 5.57 -4.70 -9.71
N ASP A 45 5.08 -4.75 -10.94
CA ASP A 45 4.22 -3.71 -11.48
C ASP A 45 2.78 -3.87 -10.96
N PRO A 46 2.10 -2.76 -10.64
CA PRO A 46 0.74 -2.79 -10.16
C PRO A 46 -0.21 -3.18 -11.30
N GLN A 47 -1.14 -4.09 -11.02
CA GLN A 47 -2.27 -4.35 -11.92
C GLN A 47 -3.28 -3.21 -11.89
N LEU A 48 -3.46 -2.64 -10.70
CA LEU A 48 -4.43 -1.58 -10.46
C LEU A 48 -3.83 -0.53 -9.54
N ALA A 49 -4.14 0.72 -9.83
CA ALA A 49 -3.86 1.86 -8.98
C ALA A 49 -5.17 2.59 -8.69
N CYS A 50 -5.44 2.83 -7.42
CA CYS A 50 -6.60 3.59 -6.95
C CYS A 50 -6.12 4.85 -6.24
N LEU A 51 -6.56 6.01 -6.70
CA LEU A 51 -6.39 7.25 -5.95
C LEU A 51 -7.46 7.33 -4.86
N VAL A 52 -7.03 7.55 -3.62
CA VAL A 52 -7.91 7.91 -2.52
C VAL A 52 -7.83 9.42 -2.39
N GLU A 53 -8.86 10.12 -2.86
CA GLU A 53 -8.88 11.58 -2.97
C GLU A 53 -8.46 12.26 -1.66
N GLY A 54 -7.42 13.10 -1.74
CA GLY A 54 -6.86 13.83 -0.61
C GLY A 54 -6.18 12.97 0.46
N ARG A 55 -5.93 11.68 0.21
CA ARG A 55 -5.44 10.72 1.22
C ARG A 55 -4.23 9.91 0.78
N GLY A 56 -4.08 9.63 -0.52
CA GLY A 56 -2.97 8.84 -1.04
C GLY A 56 -3.37 7.90 -2.17
N ARG A 57 -2.57 6.86 -2.40
CA ARG A 57 -2.74 5.88 -3.47
C ARG A 57 -2.70 4.47 -2.91
N VAL A 58 -3.46 3.58 -3.55
CA VAL A 58 -3.45 2.15 -3.29
C VAL A 58 -3.04 1.43 -4.56
N PHE A 59 -2.03 0.58 -4.48
CA PHE A 59 -1.56 -0.25 -5.58
C PHE A 59 -1.83 -1.71 -5.27
N ILE A 60 -2.38 -2.44 -6.25
CA ILE A 60 -2.73 -3.85 -6.14
C ILE A 60 -1.89 -4.63 -7.15
N TYR A 61 -1.14 -5.61 -6.68
CA TYR A 61 -0.23 -6.42 -7.49
C TYR A 61 -0.77 -7.85 -7.66
N HIS A 62 -0.19 -8.59 -8.61
CA HIS A 62 -0.43 -10.04 -8.69
C HIS A 62 0.00 -10.74 -7.41
N GLY A 63 -0.71 -11.80 -7.02
CA GLY A 63 -0.38 -12.59 -5.82
C GLY A 63 -0.89 -12.01 -4.49
N GLY A 64 -1.85 -11.08 -4.53
CA GLY A 64 -2.52 -10.56 -3.32
C GLY A 64 -1.76 -9.47 -2.57
N PHE A 65 -0.65 -8.97 -3.13
CA PHE A 65 0.06 -7.85 -2.51
C PHE A 65 -0.71 -6.55 -2.72
N VAL A 66 -0.73 -5.71 -1.69
CA VAL A 66 -1.35 -4.39 -1.70
C VAL A 66 -0.43 -3.40 -1.01
N ALA A 67 -0.17 -2.26 -1.66
CA ALA A 67 0.57 -1.15 -1.08
C ALA A 67 -0.35 0.06 -0.87
N PHE A 68 -0.34 0.58 0.34
CA PHE A 68 -0.94 1.85 0.73
C PHE A 68 0.18 2.88 0.82
N VAL A 69 0.04 3.97 0.06
CA VAL A 69 1.06 5.02 -0.05
C VAL A 69 0.40 6.37 0.18
N ASP A 70 0.91 7.13 1.14
CA ASP A 70 0.62 8.56 1.26
C ASP A 70 1.93 9.35 1.17
N ASP A 71 1.88 10.66 1.43
CA ASP A 71 3.03 11.56 1.25
C ASP A 71 4.14 11.30 2.28
N GLU A 72 3.83 10.65 3.41
CA GLU A 72 4.76 10.45 4.51
C GLU A 72 5.21 8.99 4.63
N GLN A 73 4.35 8.05 4.28
CA GLN A 73 4.49 6.66 4.64
C GLN A 73 4.07 5.72 3.51
N THR A 74 4.67 4.53 3.55
CA THR A 74 4.27 3.38 2.74
C THR A 74 4.02 2.20 3.66
N PHE A 75 2.91 1.50 3.40
CA PHE A 75 2.59 0.24 4.05
C PHE A 75 2.21 -0.78 2.99
N ILE A 76 3.06 -1.80 2.84
CA ILE A 76 2.83 -2.92 1.95
C ILE A 76 2.59 -4.19 2.75
N THR A 77 1.58 -4.94 2.32
CA THR A 77 1.19 -6.19 2.94
C THR A 77 0.66 -7.16 1.88
N ARG A 78 0.45 -8.42 2.26
CA ARG A 78 -0.22 -9.41 1.43
C ARG A 78 -1.56 -9.76 2.06
N ILE A 79 -2.63 -9.51 1.32
CA ILE A 79 -4.00 -9.87 1.69
C ILE A 79 -4.27 -11.19 0.97
N ASP A 80 -4.44 -12.27 1.73
CA ASP A 80 -4.86 -13.59 1.20
C ASP A 80 -6.33 -13.55 0.73
#